data_AF-A0A351BZZ5-F1
#
_entry.id   AF-A0A351BZZ5-F1
#
_cell.length_a   1.000
_cell.length_b   1.000
_cell.length_c   1.000
_cell.angle_alpha   90.00
_cell.angle_beta   90.00
_cell.angle_gamma   90.00
#
_symmetry.space_group_name_H-M   'P 1'
#
loop_
_entity.id
_entity.type
_entity.pdbx_description
1 polymer ?
#
loop_
_entity_poly.entity_id
_entity_poly.type
_entity_poly.pdbx_seq_one_letter_code
_entity_poly.pdbx_strand_id
1 'polypeptide(L)' 'MHNDSLAQSKALIEKFKIEFIDLKCIDLQGRLHHITLPYHDGILERLLVEGVGFDGSSYGFRKVENS' A
#
# COMPACT_ATOMS: atom_id res chain seq x y z
N MET A 1 4.84 18.19 -10.52
CA MET A 1 5.19 16.82 -10.99
C MET A 1 4.76 15.71 -10.02
N HIS A 2 4.77 15.88 -8.68
CA HIS A 2 4.28 14.81 -7.78
C HIS A 2 2.73 14.73 -7.66
N ASN A 3 2.00 15.84 -7.84
CA ASN A 3 0.53 15.87 -7.71
C ASN A 3 -0.24 15.22 -8.88
N ASP A 4 0.40 15.07 -10.04
CA ASP A 4 -0.30 14.66 -11.26
C ASP A 4 -0.68 13.17 -11.22
N SER A 5 0.15 12.32 -10.60
CA SER A 5 -0.11 10.88 -10.50
C SER A 5 -1.23 10.53 -9.52
N LEU A 6 -1.33 11.24 -8.38
CA LEU A 6 -2.40 11.01 -7.42
C LEU A 6 -3.76 11.40 -8.00
N ALA A 7 -3.83 12.55 -8.67
CA ALA A 7 -5.04 13.01 -9.36
C ALA A 7 -5.47 12.01 -10.45
N GLN A 8 -4.52 11.47 -11.23
CA GLN A 8 -4.80 10.43 -12.22
C GLN A 8 -5.33 9.15 -11.58
N SER A 9 -4.72 8.67 -10.49
CA SER A 9 -5.19 7.47 -9.78
C SER A 9 -6.62 7.65 -9.26
N LYS A 10 -6.95 8.81 -8.68
CA LYS A 10 -8.33 9.13 -8.25
C LYS A 10 -9.32 9.10 -9.41
N ALA A 11 -8.97 9.73 -10.53
CA ALA A 11 -9.82 9.73 -11.72
C ALA A 11 -10.05 8.31 -12.26
N LEU A 12 -9.04 7.43 -12.20
CA LEU A 12 -9.19 6.01 -12.59
C LEU A 12 -10.09 5.26 -11.61
N ILE A 13 -9.92 5.47 -10.30
CA ILE A 13 -10.75 4.83 -9.27
C ILE A 13 -12.23 5.19 -9.46
N GLU A 14 -12.53 6.47 -9.67
CA GLU A 14 -13.90 6.93 -9.92
C GLU A 14 -14.45 6.37 -11.23
N LYS A 15 -13.67 6.44 -12.32
CA LYS A 15 -14.08 5.97 -13.65
C LYS A 15 -14.41 4.48 -13.66
N PHE A 16 -13.60 3.67 -12.98
CA PHE A 16 -13.73 2.22 -12.97
C PHE A 16 -14.46 1.67 -11.75
N LYS A 17 -14.92 2.54 -10.84
CA LYS A 17 -15.58 2.16 -9.59
C LYS A 17 -14.75 1.15 -8.78
N ILE A 18 -13.47 1.46 -8.59
CA ILE A 18 -12.54 0.59 -7.87
C ILE A 18 -12.90 0.63 -6.38
N GLU A 19 -13.18 -0.54 -5.80
CA GLU A 19 -13.55 -0.68 -4.39
C GLU A 19 -12.38 -1.13 -3.51
N PHE A 20 -11.28 -1.60 -4.11
CA PHE A 20 -10.12 -2.14 -3.39
C PHE A 20 -8.82 -1.69 -4.03
N ILE A 21 -7.82 -1.42 -3.19
CA ILE A 21 -6.45 -1.08 -3.59
C ILE A 21 -5.53 -2.17 -3.08
N ASP A 22 -4.71 -2.72 -3.98
CA ASP A 22 -3.68 -3.70 -3.62
C ASP A 22 -2.31 -3.01 -3.56
N LEU A 23 -1.76 -2.90 -2.36
CA LEU A 23 -0.42 -2.39 -2.14
C LEU A 23 0.56 -3.54 -2.28
N LYS A 24 1.50 -3.42 -3.21
CA LYS A 24 2.48 -4.46 -3.52
C LYS A 24 3.89 -3.97 -3.19
N CYS A 25 4.68 -4.80 -2.53
CA CYS A 25 6.06 -4.52 -2.19
C CYS A 25 6.91 -5.78 -2.40
N ILE A 26 8.17 -5.61 -2.76
CA ILE A 26 9.12 -6.71 -2.92
C ILE A 26 10.10 -6.67 -1.75
N ASP A 27 10.34 -7.82 -1.12
CA ASP A 27 11.37 -7.93 -0.08
C ASP A 27 12.79 -8.04 -0.69
N LEU A 28 13.82 -8.05 0.15
CA LEU A 28 15.21 -8.13 -0.30
C LEU A 28 15.55 -9.46 -1.00
N GLN A 29 14.75 -10.51 -0.80
CA GLN A 29 14.90 -11.80 -1.46
C GLN A 29 14.10 -11.88 -2.77
N GLY A 30 13.41 -10.80 -3.16
CA GLY A 30 12.63 -10.74 -4.38
C GLY A 30 11.22 -11.32 -4.25
N ARG A 31 10.73 -11.62 -3.03
CA ARG A 31 9.36 -12.12 -2.86
C ARG A 31 8.39 -10.95 -2.90
N LEU A 32 7.32 -11.12 -3.67
CA LEU A 32 6.23 -10.18 -3.73
C LEU A 32 5.30 -10.39 -2.54
N HIS A 33 5.13 -9.35 -1.75
CA HIS A 33 4.13 -9.28 -0.71
C HIS A 33 3.08 -8.24 -1.07
N HIS A 34 1.87 -8.43 -0.57
CA HIS A 34 0.79 -7.51 -0.85
C HIS A 34 -0.24 -7.41 0.27
N ILE A 35 -0.87 -6.24 0.37
CA ILE A 35 -1.96 -5.95 1.29
C ILE A 35 -3.07 -5.28 0.49
N THR A 36 -4.23 -5.91 0.46
CA THR A 36 -5.43 -5.34 -0.16
C THR A 36 -6.25 -4.59 0.90
N LEU A 37 -6.58 -3.33 0.60
CA LEU A 37 -7.37 -2.45 1.47
C LEU A 37 -8.64 -1.99 0.75
N PRO A 38 -9.77 -1.83 1.45
CA PRO A 38 -10.94 -1.19 0.86
C PRO A 38 -10.63 0.28 0.54
N TYR A 39 -11.05 0.74 -0.63
CA TYR A 39 -10.98 2.15 -0.99
C TYR A 39 -12.04 2.94 -0.21
N HIS A 40 -11.61 4.04 0.39
CA HIS A 40 -12.49 5.08 0.89
C HIS A 40 -11.84 6.44 0.63
N ASP A 41 -12.63 7.50 0.64
CA ASP A 41 -12.12 8.84 0.38
C ASP A 41 -11.01 9.21 1.38
N GLY A 42 -9.97 9.88 0.90
CA GLY A 42 -8.77 10.24 1.66
C GLY A 42 -7.79 9.10 2.00
N ILE A 43 -8.07 7.83 1.65
CA ILE A 43 -7.16 6.72 1.99
C ILE A 43 -5.82 6.85 1.27
N LEU A 44 -5.81 7.30 0.02
CA LEU A 44 -4.60 7.39 -0.81
C LEU A 44 -3.60 8.40 -0.24
N GLU A 45 -4.08 9.57 0.17
CA GLU A 45 -3.25 10.60 0.80
C GLU A 45 -2.62 10.07 2.08
N ARG A 46 -3.44 9.42 2.92
CA ARG A 46 -2.96 8.84 4.18
C ARG A 46 -1.90 7.77 3.92
N LEU A 47 -2.13 6.88 2.96
CA LEU A 47 -1.17 5.84 2.59
C LEU A 47 0.14 6.42 2.04
N LEU A 48 0.11 7.53 1.30
CA LEU A 48 1.31 8.18 0.76
C LEU A 48 2.11 8.94 1.82
N VAL A 49 1.45 9.50 2.84
CA VAL A 49 2.09 10.30 3.89
C VAL A 49 2.51 9.46 5.10
N GLU A 50 1.61 8.59 5.58
CA GLU A 50 1.79 7.81 6.81
C GLU A 50 2.23 6.36 6.53
N GLY A 51 1.97 5.85 5.33
CA GLY A 51 2.19 4.45 4.98
C GLY A 51 1.10 3.53 5.52
N VAL A 52 1.40 2.23 5.51
CA VAL A 52 0.55 1.18 6.10
C VAL A 52 1.40 0.34 7.05
N GLY A 53 0.87 0.08 8.24
CA GLY A 53 1.51 -0.84 9.18
C GLY A 53 1.49 -2.27 8.62
N PHE A 54 2.63 -2.93 8.64
CA PHE A 54 2.77 -4.33 8.22
C PHE A 54 3.65 -5.09 9.23
N ASP A 55 3.46 -6.40 9.32
CA ASP A 55 4.28 -7.26 10.17
C ASP A 55 5.65 -7.50 9.53
N GLY A 56 6.68 -6.81 10.04
CA GLY A 56 8.05 -6.87 9.53
C GLY A 56 8.77 -8.20 9.79
N SER A 57 8.25 -9.07 10.66
CA SER A 57 8.83 -10.40 10.87
C SER A 57 8.61 -11.31 9.65
N SER A 58 7.46 -11.17 9.00
CA SER A 58 7.07 -11.91 7.80
C SER A 58 7.88 -11.52 6.55
N TYR A 59 8.60 -10.39 6.60
CA TYR A 59 9.41 -9.86 5.49
C TYR A 59 10.92 -9.96 5.77
N GLY A 60 11.32 -10.61 6.86
CA GLY A 60 12.74 -10.79 7.22
C GLY A 60 13.44 -9.51 7.71
N PHE A 61 12.70 -8.43 7.99
CA PHE A 61 13.27 -7.15 8.44
C PHE A 61 13.53 -7.08 9.95
N ARG A 62 12.84 -7.89 10.76
CA ARG A 62 13.05 -7.97 12.22
C ARG A 62 13.01 -9.43 12.69
N LYS A 63 13.99 -9.83 13.52
CA LYS A 63 13.87 -11.09 14.29
C LYS A 63 12.67 -10.95 15.22
N VAL A 64 11.81 -11.97 15.26
CA VAL A 64 10.84 -12.15 16.35
C VAL A 64 11.67 -12.35 17.61
N GLU A 65 11.56 -11.46 18.59
CA GLU A 65 12.18 -11.72 19.88
C GLU A 65 11.39 -12.86 20.55
N ASN A 66 12.10 -13.94 20.88
CA ASN A 66 11.53 -15.03 21.66
C ASN A 66 11.28 -14.53 23.08
N SER A 67 10.07 -14.78 23.57
CA SER A 67 9.59 -14.50 24.93
C SER A 67 10.51 -15.03 26.03
#